data_AF-A0A369Q6Z3-F1
#
_entry.id   AF-A0A369Q6Z3-F1
#
_cell.length_a   1.000
_cell.length_b   1.000
_cell.length_c   1.000
_cell.angle_alpha   90.00
_cell.angle_beta   90.00
_cell.angle_gamma   90.00
#
_symmetry.space_group_name_H-M   'P 1'
#
loop_
_entity.id
_entity.type
_entity.pdbx_description
1 polymer ?
#
loop_
_entity_poly.entity_id
_entity_poly.type
_entity_poly.pdbx_seq_one_letter_code
_entity_poly.pdbx_strand_id
1 'polypeptide(L)'
;MKHLVTLLLLVFFFENTTLAQSALVEVADLSVKVPGMGSKEYYYGFEAGDELVFDFVDLSKKGLKQVEIIEYPNQTKYAGLQVSTFTKSLKINKRGIYLFRFTNNALAQRACTVKINRKPASSSTINFNTQVTWKEVTDTTFTTVTKQELTRYDTTFTYYTKKELVKVDTLAQELFSRVEQVAAETTIGKPSESVIQINLPQNKTAPLESTELISWAYWLGVGQEGHLAFEANKKAYVQALGSLANVTGHPLIGLALNQVAFLPTGNAGSNVEYYFMADRANATIFMNSFDKGGFRYYDHGNGISGYGRKEAPTQGTFYLGLHNDNFHNDINVTVKVVTVVLRRKYELKQYKQPTVTPRYESKIVKQPLVTIKKVPVIT
;
A
#
# COMPACT_ATOMS: atom_id res chain seq x y z
N MET A 1 1.84 -72.52 103.39
CA MET A 1 1.13 -71.22 103.33
C MET A 1 1.96 -70.13 102.63
N LYS A 2 2.46 -70.36 101.40
CA LYS A 2 3.11 -69.32 100.58
C LYS A 2 2.64 -69.32 99.11
N HIS A 3 1.94 -70.35 98.66
CA HIS A 3 1.38 -70.44 97.30
C HIS A 3 -0.11 -70.12 97.20
N LEU A 4 -0.81 -69.97 98.34
CA LEU A 4 -2.23 -69.59 98.36
C LEU A 4 -2.45 -68.07 98.25
N VAL A 5 -1.46 -67.27 98.66
CA VAL A 5 -1.52 -65.80 98.60
C VAL A 5 -1.18 -65.28 97.19
N THR A 6 -0.39 -66.02 96.41
CA THR A 6 -0.01 -65.63 95.05
C THR A 6 -1.13 -65.83 94.04
N LEU A 7 -2.08 -66.74 94.31
CA LEU A 7 -3.22 -66.99 93.41
C LEU A 7 -4.33 -65.94 93.57
N LEU A 8 -4.47 -65.32 94.76
CA LEU A 8 -5.50 -64.31 95.02
C LEU A 8 -5.13 -62.92 94.46
N LEU A 9 -3.84 -62.66 94.20
CA LEU A 9 -3.35 -61.38 93.64
C LEU A 9 -3.32 -61.35 92.10
N LEU A 10 -3.46 -62.50 91.43
CA LEU A 10 -3.49 -62.57 89.96
C LEU A 10 -4.91 -62.42 89.38
N VAL A 11 -5.95 -62.59 90.20
CA VAL A 11 -7.35 -62.47 89.77
C VAL A 11 -7.85 -61.01 89.79
N PHE A 12 -7.12 -60.08 90.44
CA PHE A 12 -7.51 -58.67 90.52
C PHE A 12 -6.98 -57.77 89.38
N PHE A 13 -6.24 -58.31 88.40
CA PHE A 13 -5.74 -57.54 87.24
C PHE A 13 -6.50 -57.79 85.93
N PHE A 14 -7.62 -58.53 85.97
CA PHE A 14 -8.40 -58.87 84.77
C PHE A 14 -9.76 -58.15 84.64
N GLU A 15 -9.98 -57.04 85.33
CA GLU A 15 -11.16 -56.22 85.11
C GLU A 15 -10.79 -54.75 84.85
N ASN A 16 -11.34 -54.22 83.76
CA ASN A 16 -11.24 -52.85 83.23
C ASN A 16 -10.23 -52.59 82.11
N THR A 17 -10.24 -53.41 81.05
CA THR A 17 -10.29 -52.79 79.71
C THR A 17 -11.75 -52.65 79.32
N THR A 18 -12.40 -51.61 79.84
CA THR A 18 -13.59 -51.08 79.19
C THR A 18 -13.15 -50.72 77.78
N LEU A 19 -13.65 -51.45 76.78
CA LEU A 19 -13.68 -50.95 75.41
C LEU A 19 -14.53 -49.69 75.46
N ALA A 20 -13.89 -48.55 75.72
CA ALA A 20 -14.48 -47.25 75.53
C ALA A 20 -14.88 -47.21 74.06
N GLN A 21 -16.17 -47.44 73.80
CA GLN A 21 -16.73 -47.32 72.47
C GLN A 21 -16.49 -45.87 72.07
N SER A 22 -15.54 -45.65 71.16
CA SER A 22 -15.14 -44.32 70.75
C SER A 22 -16.39 -43.55 70.33
N ALA A 23 -16.63 -42.42 71.00
CA ALA A 23 -17.85 -41.65 70.82
C ALA A 23 -18.00 -41.20 69.37
N LEU A 24 -19.25 -41.16 68.92
CA LEU A 24 -19.62 -40.69 67.61
C LEU A 24 -19.43 -39.16 67.56
N VAL A 25 -18.65 -38.66 66.60
CA VAL A 25 -18.42 -37.22 66.37
C VAL A 25 -19.22 -36.79 65.15
N GLU A 26 -20.05 -35.76 65.31
CA GLU A 26 -20.85 -35.21 64.22
C GLU A 26 -19.97 -34.46 63.22
N VAL A 27 -20.08 -34.81 61.94
CA VAL A 27 -19.42 -34.13 60.82
C VAL A 27 -20.37 -33.13 60.18
N ALA A 28 -21.63 -33.53 59.98
CA ALA A 28 -22.68 -32.67 59.45
C ALA A 28 -24.08 -33.22 59.75
N ASP A 29 -25.02 -32.34 60.11
CA ASP A 29 -26.46 -32.60 60.11
C ASP A 29 -27.12 -31.63 59.12
N LEU A 30 -27.60 -32.16 57.99
CA LEU A 30 -28.02 -31.37 56.83
C LEU A 30 -29.48 -31.64 56.47
N SER A 31 -30.21 -30.57 56.17
CA SER A 31 -31.48 -30.61 55.43
C SER A 31 -31.23 -30.25 53.97
N VAL A 32 -31.21 -31.26 53.10
CA VAL A 32 -30.81 -31.14 51.69
C VAL A 32 -32.05 -31.12 50.79
N LYS A 33 -32.21 -30.05 50.02
CA LYS A 33 -33.17 -29.97 48.90
C LYS A 33 -32.46 -30.32 47.60
N VAL A 34 -32.72 -31.51 47.08
CA VAL A 34 -32.20 -31.97 45.79
C VAL A 34 -33.14 -31.45 44.70
N PRO A 35 -32.63 -30.69 43.70
CA PRO A 35 -33.47 -30.13 42.64
C PRO A 35 -34.12 -31.24 41.81
N GLY A 36 -35.20 -30.89 41.09
CA GLY A 36 -35.76 -31.77 40.06
C GLY A 36 -34.75 -31.99 38.94
N MET A 37 -34.66 -33.21 38.42
CA MET A 37 -33.74 -33.57 37.33
C MET A 37 -32.28 -33.15 37.57
N GLY A 38 -31.78 -33.26 38.80
CA GLY A 38 -30.44 -32.78 39.16
C GLY A 38 -29.83 -33.48 40.37
N SER A 39 -28.66 -32.99 40.78
CA SER A 39 -27.91 -33.53 41.90
C SER A 39 -27.45 -32.46 42.89
N LYS A 40 -27.12 -32.89 44.11
CA LYS A 40 -26.41 -32.11 45.12
C LYS A 40 -25.20 -32.89 45.59
N GLU A 41 -24.11 -32.17 45.82
CA GLU A 41 -22.81 -32.72 46.18
C GLU A 41 -22.26 -32.02 47.42
N TYR A 42 -21.72 -32.80 48.34
CA TYR A 42 -21.04 -32.30 49.55
C TYR A 42 -19.71 -33.04 49.73
N TYR A 43 -18.68 -32.32 50.14
CA TYR A 43 -17.31 -32.82 50.27
C TYR A 43 -16.84 -32.71 51.72
N TYR A 44 -16.40 -33.82 52.30
CA TYR A 44 -15.84 -33.84 53.64
C TYR A 44 -14.56 -34.68 53.68
N GLY A 45 -13.58 -34.22 54.46
CA GLY A 45 -12.36 -34.96 54.73
C GLY A 45 -12.57 -35.99 55.85
N PHE A 46 -11.92 -37.15 55.74
CA PHE A 46 -11.84 -38.15 56.80
C PHE A 46 -10.40 -38.63 56.99
N GLU A 47 -10.06 -39.06 58.21
CA GLU A 47 -8.73 -39.54 58.54
C GLU A 47 -8.65 -41.06 58.39
N ALA A 48 -7.46 -41.58 58.08
CA ALA A 48 -7.25 -43.01 57.96
C ALA A 48 -7.61 -43.73 59.26
N GLY A 49 -8.34 -44.84 59.13
CA GLY A 49 -8.79 -45.68 60.23
C GLY A 49 -10.17 -45.32 60.79
N ASP A 50 -10.71 -44.13 60.48
CA ASP A 50 -12.04 -43.75 60.94
C ASP A 50 -13.13 -44.69 60.41
N GLU A 51 -14.25 -44.76 61.11
CA GLU A 51 -15.48 -45.33 60.58
C GLU A 51 -16.48 -44.20 60.31
N LEU A 52 -16.79 -43.97 59.03
CA LEU A 52 -17.85 -43.07 58.58
C LEU A 52 -19.19 -43.76 58.82
N VAL A 53 -20.08 -43.09 59.55
CA VAL A 53 -21.47 -43.50 59.76
C VAL A 53 -22.36 -42.49 59.05
N PHE A 54 -23.11 -42.96 58.07
CA PHE A 54 -23.94 -42.14 57.20
C PHE A 54 -25.40 -42.53 57.34
N ASP A 55 -26.22 -41.58 57.79
CA ASP A 55 -27.67 -41.75 57.89
C ASP A 55 -28.37 -40.86 56.86
N PHE A 56 -29.35 -41.46 56.18
CA PHE A 56 -30.12 -40.78 55.16
C PHE A 56 -31.61 -41.07 55.32
N VAL A 57 -32.42 -40.01 55.20
CA VAL A 57 -33.88 -40.08 55.22
C VAL A 57 -34.47 -39.18 54.15
N ASP A 58 -35.21 -39.76 53.19
CA ASP A 58 -36.05 -39.04 52.24
C ASP A 58 -37.37 -38.65 52.93
N LEU A 59 -37.57 -37.37 53.18
CA LEU A 59 -38.76 -36.84 53.85
C LEU A 59 -40.02 -37.02 53.00
N SER A 60 -39.89 -37.19 51.68
CA SER A 60 -41.01 -37.41 50.77
C SER A 60 -41.51 -38.85 50.73
N LYS A 61 -40.74 -39.80 51.29
CA LYS A 61 -40.98 -41.26 51.24
C LYS A 61 -41.14 -41.84 49.83
N LYS A 62 -40.81 -41.08 48.78
CA LYS A 62 -40.95 -41.48 47.37
C LYS A 62 -39.65 -42.09 46.81
N GLY A 63 -38.57 -42.16 47.60
CA GLY A 63 -37.25 -42.71 47.26
C GLY A 63 -36.41 -41.80 46.36
N LEU A 64 -35.21 -41.42 46.80
CA LEU A 64 -34.26 -40.67 45.98
C LEU A 64 -33.63 -41.60 44.93
N LYS A 65 -33.49 -41.13 43.68
CA LYS A 65 -33.05 -41.97 42.56
C LYS A 65 -31.71 -42.65 42.85
N GLN A 66 -30.74 -41.89 43.36
CA GLN A 66 -29.44 -42.44 43.72
C GLN A 66 -28.80 -41.65 44.88
N VAL A 67 -28.16 -42.38 45.79
CA VAL A 67 -27.27 -41.83 46.83
C VAL A 67 -25.90 -42.48 46.66
N GLU A 68 -24.86 -41.67 46.53
CA GLU A 68 -23.48 -42.15 46.38
C GLU A 68 -22.56 -41.58 47.45
N ILE A 69 -21.61 -42.42 47.89
CA ILE A 69 -20.43 -42.00 48.65
C ILE A 69 -19.22 -42.37 47.81
N ILE A 70 -18.47 -41.36 47.37
CA ILE A 70 -17.35 -41.50 46.45
C ILE A 70 -16.09 -40.99 47.14
N GLU A 71 -15.06 -41.81 47.22
CA GLU A 71 -13.73 -41.34 47.59
C GLU A 71 -13.12 -40.59 46.39
N TYR A 72 -12.86 -39.30 46.57
CA TYR A 72 -12.42 -38.38 45.52
C TYR A 72 -11.04 -38.81 44.97
N PRO A 73 -10.83 -38.77 43.63
CA PRO A 73 -11.76 -38.22 42.64
C PRO A 73 -12.90 -39.16 42.22
N ASN A 74 -12.66 -40.46 42.06
CA ASN A 74 -13.57 -41.30 41.26
C ASN A 74 -13.84 -42.70 41.83
N GLN A 75 -13.53 -42.98 43.10
CA GLN A 75 -13.70 -44.32 43.67
C GLN A 75 -14.99 -44.44 44.48
N THR A 76 -16.05 -44.99 43.87
CA THR A 76 -17.33 -45.25 44.55
C THR A 76 -17.17 -46.26 45.69
N LYS A 77 -17.62 -45.88 46.89
CA LYS A 77 -17.64 -46.73 48.10
C LYS A 77 -19.04 -47.23 48.43
N TYR A 78 -20.04 -46.46 48.05
CA TYR A 78 -21.44 -46.83 48.15
C TYR A 78 -22.22 -46.19 47.01
N ALA A 79 -23.16 -46.96 46.45
CA ALA A 79 -24.18 -46.46 45.54
C ALA A 79 -25.48 -47.21 45.81
N GLY A 80 -26.50 -46.50 46.27
CA GLY A 80 -27.84 -47.02 46.47
C GLY A 80 -28.78 -46.44 45.42
N LEU A 81 -29.72 -47.25 44.93
CA LEU A 81 -30.75 -46.84 43.97
C LEU A 81 -32.13 -46.83 44.64
N GLN A 82 -32.97 -45.84 44.29
CA GLN A 82 -34.33 -45.68 44.82
C GLN A 82 -34.39 -45.72 46.36
N VAL A 83 -33.50 -44.96 46.99
CA VAL A 83 -33.24 -45.01 48.42
C VAL A 83 -34.21 -44.10 49.18
N SER A 84 -35.02 -44.65 50.08
CA SER A 84 -35.91 -43.88 50.96
C SER A 84 -35.26 -43.60 52.32
N THR A 85 -34.77 -44.62 53.00
CA THR A 85 -34.05 -44.49 54.28
C THR A 85 -32.97 -45.54 54.37
N PHE A 86 -31.78 -45.18 54.85
CA PHE A 86 -30.74 -46.15 55.18
C PHE A 86 -29.70 -45.58 56.14
N THR A 87 -28.99 -46.49 56.80
CA THR A 87 -27.76 -46.21 57.54
C THR A 87 -26.64 -47.04 56.94
N LYS A 88 -25.46 -46.43 56.75
CA LYS A 88 -24.28 -47.12 56.23
C LYS A 88 -23.04 -46.76 57.04
N SER A 89 -22.36 -47.79 57.53
CA SER A 89 -20.99 -47.65 58.05
C SER A 89 -19.96 -48.02 56.98
N LEU A 90 -18.90 -47.22 56.87
CA LEU A 90 -17.77 -47.42 55.96
C LEU A 90 -16.45 -47.19 56.69
N LYS A 91 -15.52 -48.14 56.59
CA LYS A 91 -14.15 -47.94 57.09
C LYS A 91 -13.34 -47.08 56.13
N ILE A 92 -12.68 -46.07 56.67
CA ILE A 92 -11.80 -45.15 55.94
C ILE A 92 -10.40 -45.76 55.92
N ASN A 93 -9.98 -46.28 54.77
CA ASN A 93 -8.70 -46.99 54.67
C ASN A 93 -7.49 -46.05 54.58
N LYS A 94 -7.69 -44.84 54.05
CA LYS A 94 -6.66 -43.81 53.92
C LYS A 94 -7.30 -42.44 54.08
N ARG A 95 -6.50 -41.46 54.53
CA ARG A 95 -6.92 -40.05 54.58
C ARG A 95 -7.36 -39.61 53.19
N GLY A 96 -8.55 -39.02 53.10
CA GLY A 96 -9.13 -38.70 51.81
C GLY A 96 -10.36 -37.83 51.91
N ILE A 97 -10.76 -37.27 50.78
CA ILE A 97 -11.99 -36.49 50.63
C ILE A 97 -13.07 -37.42 50.12
N TYR A 98 -14.23 -37.37 50.75
CA TYR A 98 -15.39 -38.14 50.38
C TYR A 98 -16.48 -37.20 49.88
N LEU A 99 -16.97 -37.49 48.68
CA LEU A 99 -18.07 -36.84 48.01
C LEU A 99 -19.36 -37.61 48.30
N PHE A 100 -20.34 -36.92 48.87
CA PHE A 100 -21.70 -37.38 49.07
C PHE A 100 -22.56 -36.79 47.96
N ARG A 101 -23.05 -37.64 47.05
CA ARG A 101 -23.88 -37.23 45.92
C ARG A 101 -25.31 -37.73 46.07
N PHE A 102 -26.24 -36.81 45.92
CA PHE A 102 -27.68 -37.05 45.98
C PHE A 102 -28.29 -36.72 44.62
N THR A 103 -28.86 -37.70 43.93
CA THR A 103 -29.38 -37.53 42.56
C THR A 103 -30.89 -37.76 42.54
N ASN A 104 -31.61 -36.84 41.91
CA ASN A 104 -33.05 -36.89 41.72
C ASN A 104 -33.39 -36.83 40.23
N ASN A 105 -34.13 -37.81 39.73
CA ASN A 105 -34.61 -37.85 38.34
C ASN A 105 -36.11 -37.52 38.21
N ALA A 106 -36.76 -37.11 39.30
CA ALA A 106 -38.13 -36.61 39.24
C ALA A 106 -38.12 -35.13 38.83
N LEU A 107 -39.19 -34.67 38.16
CA LEU A 107 -39.38 -33.25 37.84
C LEU A 107 -39.53 -32.39 39.09
N ALA A 108 -40.16 -32.93 40.14
CA ALA A 108 -40.28 -32.26 41.43
C ALA A 108 -39.01 -32.39 42.26
N GLN A 109 -38.70 -31.36 43.06
CA GLN A 109 -37.63 -31.40 44.06
C GLN A 109 -37.89 -32.44 45.15
N ARG A 110 -36.82 -32.92 45.79
CA ARG A 110 -36.90 -33.82 46.95
C ARG A 110 -36.15 -33.26 48.14
N ALA A 111 -36.75 -33.34 49.31
CA ALA A 111 -36.12 -32.95 50.56
C ALA A 111 -35.68 -34.20 51.32
N CYS A 112 -34.43 -34.22 51.78
CA CYS A 112 -33.87 -35.30 52.57
C CYS A 112 -33.08 -34.75 53.76
N THR A 113 -33.03 -35.53 54.82
CA THR A 113 -32.17 -35.29 55.98
C THR A 113 -30.97 -36.22 55.86
N VAL A 114 -29.79 -35.66 56.08
CA VAL A 114 -28.51 -36.35 55.97
C VAL A 114 -27.74 -36.11 57.25
N LYS A 115 -27.36 -37.18 57.95
CA LYS A 115 -26.43 -37.09 59.06
C LYS A 115 -25.15 -37.82 58.70
N ILE A 116 -24.04 -37.11 58.82
CA ILE A 116 -22.71 -37.62 58.58
C ILE A 116 -21.99 -37.58 59.89
N ASN A 117 -21.58 -38.75 60.34
CA ASN A 117 -20.90 -38.93 61.60
C ASN A 117 -19.61 -39.70 61.34
N ARG A 118 -18.63 -39.52 62.23
CA ARG A 118 -17.42 -40.34 62.25
C ARG A 118 -17.24 -40.94 63.62
N LYS A 119 -16.74 -42.16 63.65
CA LYS A 119 -16.18 -42.79 64.83
C LYS A 119 -14.66 -42.76 64.68
N PRO A 120 -13.95 -41.90 65.44
CA PRO A 120 -12.51 -41.75 65.31
C PRO A 120 -11.76 -43.05 65.57
N ALA A 121 -10.71 -43.31 64.80
CA ALA A 121 -9.86 -44.50 65.00
C ALA A 121 -9.08 -44.47 66.32
N SER A 122 -8.78 -43.27 66.82
CA SER A 122 -7.96 -43.02 68.01
C SER A 122 -8.32 -41.69 68.67
N SER A 123 -7.85 -41.48 69.90
CA SER A 123 -8.03 -40.21 70.61
C SER A 123 -7.36 -39.02 69.91
N SER A 124 -6.25 -39.24 69.19
CA SER A 124 -5.53 -38.20 68.47
C SER A 124 -6.29 -37.64 67.26
N THR A 125 -7.29 -38.37 66.75
CA THR A 125 -8.05 -37.96 65.55
C THR A 125 -9.42 -37.38 65.89
N ILE A 126 -9.79 -37.25 67.17
CA ILE A 126 -11.11 -36.73 67.61
C ILE A 126 -11.36 -35.32 67.04
N ASN A 127 -10.35 -34.45 67.05
CA ASN A 127 -10.45 -33.06 66.59
C ASN A 127 -10.02 -32.86 65.12
N PHE A 128 -10.06 -33.91 64.30
CA PHE A 128 -9.69 -33.80 62.89
C PHE A 128 -10.65 -32.86 62.14
N ASN A 129 -10.09 -31.89 61.42
CA ASN A 129 -10.87 -30.97 60.61
C ASN A 129 -11.37 -31.64 59.33
N THR A 130 -12.69 -31.81 59.22
CA THR A 130 -13.34 -32.43 58.07
C THR A 130 -13.62 -31.44 56.93
N GLN A 131 -13.29 -30.15 57.10
CA GLN A 131 -13.57 -29.12 56.11
C GLN A 131 -12.71 -29.26 54.85
N VAL A 132 -13.37 -29.16 53.70
CA VAL A 132 -12.74 -29.17 52.37
C VAL A 132 -12.74 -27.76 51.78
N THR A 133 -11.56 -27.31 51.32
CA THR A 133 -11.38 -26.05 50.59
C THR A 133 -10.92 -26.32 49.16
N TRP A 134 -11.18 -25.39 48.24
CA TRP A 134 -10.75 -25.53 46.84
C TRP A 134 -9.49 -24.70 46.60
N LYS A 135 -8.44 -25.32 46.07
CA LYS A 135 -7.20 -24.66 45.66
C LYS A 135 -7.04 -24.72 44.15
N GLU A 136 -6.53 -23.63 43.58
CA GLU A 136 -6.14 -23.57 42.17
C GLU A 136 -4.74 -24.17 41.99
N VAL A 137 -4.61 -25.08 41.04
CA VAL A 137 -3.35 -25.72 40.64
C VAL A 137 -3.10 -25.35 39.18
N THR A 138 -1.89 -24.89 38.90
CA THR A 138 -1.45 -24.49 37.56
C THR A 138 -0.68 -25.62 36.91
N ASP A 139 -1.07 -25.98 35.67
CA ASP A 139 -0.45 -27.00 34.84
C ASP A 139 0.08 -26.34 33.57
N THR A 140 1.35 -26.55 33.23
CA THR A 140 1.97 -25.96 32.03
C THR A 140 2.34 -27.07 31.06
N THR A 141 1.65 -27.09 29.91
CA THR A 141 1.95 -28.00 28.80
C THR A 141 2.65 -27.23 27.68
N PHE A 142 3.42 -27.90 26.83
CA PHE A 142 4.07 -27.25 25.69
C PHE A 142 3.44 -27.72 24.39
N THR A 143 2.99 -26.79 23.56
CA THR A 143 2.53 -27.07 22.20
C THR A 143 3.57 -26.60 21.20
N THR A 144 3.84 -27.41 20.18
CA THR A 144 4.71 -27.05 19.06
C THR A 144 3.88 -26.42 17.96
N VAL A 145 4.23 -25.20 17.57
CA VAL A 145 3.59 -24.48 16.48
C VAL A 145 4.66 -24.10 15.44
N THR A 146 4.37 -24.34 14.18
CA THR A 146 5.22 -23.89 13.07
C THR A 146 4.92 -22.41 12.79
N LYS A 147 5.94 -21.56 12.87
CA LYS A 147 5.84 -20.14 12.53
C LYS A 147 6.78 -19.80 11.39
N GLN A 148 6.35 -18.90 10.52
CA GLN A 148 7.19 -18.31 9.47
C GLN A 148 7.99 -17.18 10.10
N GLU A 149 9.31 -17.27 10.06
CA GLU A 149 10.23 -16.22 10.53
C GLU A 149 10.92 -15.60 9.33
N LEU A 150 10.99 -14.27 9.28
CA LEU A 150 11.72 -13.56 8.23
C LEU A 150 13.21 -13.80 8.43
N THR A 151 13.88 -14.40 7.44
CA THR A 151 15.31 -14.76 7.57
C THR A 151 16.22 -13.80 6.82
N ARG A 152 15.81 -13.35 5.63
CA ARG A 152 16.59 -12.42 4.81
C ARG A 152 15.74 -11.72 3.77
N TYR A 153 16.38 -10.78 3.08
CA TYR A 153 15.86 -10.15 1.87
C TYR A 153 16.74 -10.53 0.69
N ASP A 154 16.12 -11.06 -0.38
CA ASP A 154 16.81 -11.27 -1.65
C ASP A 154 16.58 -10.03 -2.53
N THR A 155 17.63 -9.53 -3.19
CA THR A 155 17.51 -8.44 -4.17
C THR A 155 17.72 -8.99 -5.57
N THR A 156 16.70 -8.88 -6.42
CA THR A 156 16.82 -9.18 -7.84
C THR A 156 16.89 -7.87 -8.64
N PHE A 157 17.53 -7.92 -9.80
CA PHE A 157 17.69 -6.74 -10.65
C PHE A 157 17.01 -6.98 -11.99
N THR A 158 16.09 -6.10 -12.36
CA THR A 158 15.50 -6.08 -13.70
C THR A 158 16.11 -4.93 -14.50
N TYR A 159 16.47 -5.24 -15.74
CA TYR A 159 17.02 -4.26 -16.66
C TYR A 159 15.93 -3.80 -17.61
N TYR A 160 15.80 -2.50 -17.80
CA TYR A 160 14.86 -1.94 -18.77
C TYR A 160 15.51 -0.78 -19.51
N THR A 161 14.96 -0.45 -20.68
CA THR A 161 15.51 0.58 -21.55
C THR A 161 14.57 1.77 -21.56
N LYS A 162 15.12 2.98 -21.44
CA LYS A 162 14.37 4.24 -21.46
C LYS A 162 14.94 5.17 -22.52
N LYS A 163 14.06 5.77 -23.32
CA LYS A 163 14.41 6.83 -24.28
C LYS A 163 14.65 8.13 -23.53
N GLU A 164 15.82 8.73 -23.69
CA GLU A 164 16.19 10.00 -23.07
C GLU A 164 16.68 11.00 -24.09
N LEU A 165 16.33 12.28 -23.90
CA LEU A 165 16.85 13.38 -24.70
C LEU A 165 18.30 13.61 -24.31
N VAL A 166 19.23 13.44 -25.25
CA VAL A 166 20.67 13.60 -25.00
C VAL A 166 21.23 14.87 -25.61
N LYS A 167 20.60 15.38 -26.67
CA LYS A 167 21.09 16.58 -27.37
C LYS A 167 19.95 17.35 -28.00
N VAL A 168 20.03 18.67 -27.91
CA VAL A 168 19.19 19.61 -28.64
C VAL A 168 20.13 20.52 -29.42
N ASP A 169 20.03 20.47 -30.74
CA ASP A 169 20.79 21.28 -31.68
C ASP A 169 19.85 22.26 -32.38
N THR A 170 20.29 23.51 -32.53
CA THR A 170 19.58 24.49 -33.34
C THR A 170 20.34 24.68 -34.64
N LEU A 171 19.69 24.39 -35.77
CA LEU A 171 20.26 24.48 -37.10
C LEU A 171 19.62 25.66 -37.84
N ALA A 172 20.40 26.72 -38.04
CA ALA A 172 19.99 27.82 -38.89
C ALA A 172 20.54 27.63 -40.30
N GLN A 173 19.70 27.76 -41.31
CA GLN A 173 20.10 27.60 -42.71
C GLN A 173 19.41 28.64 -43.60
N GLU A 174 20.14 29.13 -44.60
CA GLU A 174 19.55 29.89 -45.70
C GLU A 174 18.71 28.93 -46.53
N LEU A 175 17.40 29.17 -46.57
CA LEU A 175 16.46 28.39 -47.36
C LEU A 175 16.45 28.90 -48.81
N PHE A 176 16.65 30.20 -48.97
CA PHE A 176 16.39 30.90 -50.23
C PHE A 176 17.13 32.24 -50.29
N SER A 177 17.76 32.55 -51.42
CA SER A 177 18.31 33.87 -51.74
C SER A 177 18.26 34.06 -53.26
N ARG A 178 17.40 34.96 -53.76
CA ARG A 178 17.33 35.28 -55.18
C ARG A 178 16.99 36.74 -55.44
N VAL A 179 17.30 37.20 -56.64
CA VAL A 179 16.84 38.48 -57.16
C VAL A 179 15.66 38.21 -58.10
N GLU A 180 14.55 38.89 -57.87
CA GLU A 180 13.35 38.84 -58.69
C GLU A 180 13.18 40.17 -59.42
N GLN A 181 13.08 40.14 -60.75
CA GLN A 181 12.76 41.35 -61.52
C GLN A 181 11.23 41.49 -61.58
N VAL A 182 10.72 42.67 -61.21
CA VAL A 182 9.30 43.00 -61.25
C VAL A 182 9.12 44.16 -62.21
N ALA A 183 8.29 43.99 -63.25
CA ALA A 183 8.21 44.95 -64.35
C ALA A 183 7.46 46.22 -63.94
N ALA A 184 7.70 47.34 -64.62
CA ALA A 184 6.90 48.55 -64.49
C ALA A 184 5.50 48.37 -65.10
N GLU A 185 4.53 49.20 -64.71
CA GLU A 185 3.17 49.17 -65.26
C GLU A 185 3.14 49.35 -66.79
N THR A 186 4.07 50.15 -67.35
CA THR A 186 4.15 50.40 -68.80
C THR A 186 4.99 49.40 -69.57
N THR A 187 5.61 48.41 -68.90
CA THR A 187 6.47 47.43 -69.56
C THR A 187 5.63 46.45 -70.39
N ILE A 188 5.69 46.60 -71.72
CA ILE A 188 4.85 45.86 -72.66
C ILE A 188 5.07 44.34 -72.51
N GLY A 189 3.96 43.61 -72.30
CA GLY A 189 3.93 42.15 -72.30
C GLY A 189 4.49 41.49 -71.04
N LYS A 190 4.78 42.26 -69.97
CA LYS A 190 5.18 41.72 -68.67
C LYS A 190 4.26 42.26 -67.56
N PRO A 191 3.83 41.42 -66.61
CA PRO A 191 3.06 41.88 -65.47
C PRO A 191 3.92 42.70 -64.50
N SER A 192 3.28 43.67 -63.84
CA SER A 192 3.83 44.41 -62.68
C SER A 192 3.85 43.56 -61.40
N GLU A 193 3.40 42.31 -61.49
CA GLU A 193 3.34 41.34 -60.40
C GLU A 193 4.34 40.19 -60.64
N SER A 194 4.95 39.69 -59.57
CA SER A 194 5.66 38.42 -59.55
C SER A 194 5.31 37.61 -58.31
N VAL A 195 5.40 36.29 -58.40
CA VAL A 195 5.16 35.36 -57.29
C VAL A 195 6.35 34.43 -57.09
N ILE A 196 6.78 34.34 -55.83
CA ILE A 196 7.81 33.44 -55.36
C ILE A 196 7.17 32.33 -54.52
N GLN A 197 7.30 31.08 -54.94
CA GLN A 197 6.94 29.93 -54.10
C GLN A 197 8.07 29.62 -53.11
N ILE A 198 7.74 29.52 -51.82
CA ILE A 198 8.70 29.21 -50.74
C ILE A 198 8.24 27.93 -50.04
N ASN A 199 9.12 26.93 -49.99
CA ASN A 199 8.85 25.62 -49.38
C ASN A 199 9.62 25.50 -48.06
N LEU A 200 8.91 25.55 -46.94
CA LEU A 200 9.49 25.35 -45.62
C LEU A 200 9.85 23.87 -45.39
N PRO A 201 10.93 23.59 -44.62
CA PRO A 201 11.27 22.23 -44.22
C PRO A 201 10.09 21.50 -43.56
N GLN A 202 9.94 20.21 -43.87
CA GLN A 202 8.94 19.36 -43.23
C GLN A 202 9.44 18.92 -41.85
N ASN A 203 8.55 18.97 -40.85
CA ASN A 203 8.85 18.43 -39.53
C ASN A 203 8.95 16.90 -39.62
N LYS A 204 9.94 16.32 -38.92
CA LYS A 204 10.19 14.87 -38.95
C LYS A 204 10.26 14.33 -37.54
N THR A 205 9.63 13.18 -37.33
CA THR A 205 9.69 12.44 -36.07
C THR A 205 10.13 11.01 -36.37
N ALA A 206 11.32 10.65 -35.90
CA ALA A 206 11.88 9.31 -35.95
C ALA A 206 12.09 8.77 -34.51
N PRO A 207 12.33 7.46 -34.32
CA PRO A 207 12.43 6.87 -32.99
C PRO A 207 13.46 7.53 -32.07
N LEU A 208 14.60 7.97 -32.60
CA LEU A 208 15.70 8.56 -31.83
C LEU A 208 16.08 9.98 -32.27
N GLU A 209 15.30 10.56 -33.18
CA GLU A 209 15.58 11.90 -33.68
C GLU A 209 14.29 12.60 -34.07
N SER A 210 14.16 13.88 -33.78
CA SER A 210 13.11 14.72 -34.36
C SER A 210 13.65 16.06 -34.82
N THR A 211 13.07 16.59 -35.88
CA THR A 211 13.38 17.92 -36.41
C THR A 211 12.10 18.73 -36.53
N GLU A 212 12.14 19.97 -36.04
CA GLU A 212 11.00 20.88 -36.01
C GLU A 212 11.45 22.28 -36.41
N LEU A 213 10.84 22.86 -37.44
CA LEU A 213 11.06 24.28 -37.77
C LEU A 213 10.36 25.13 -36.71
N ILE A 214 11.14 25.94 -35.98
CA ILE A 214 10.61 26.77 -34.89
C ILE A 214 10.36 28.22 -35.33
N SER A 215 11.10 28.69 -36.34
CA SER A 215 10.94 30.03 -36.89
C SER A 215 11.63 30.14 -38.24
N TRP A 216 11.24 31.18 -38.98
CA TRP A 216 11.94 31.64 -40.17
C TRP A 216 11.98 33.17 -40.18
N ALA A 217 12.91 33.73 -40.94
CA ALA A 217 12.98 35.16 -41.14
C ALA A 217 13.22 35.48 -42.61
N TYR A 218 12.71 36.61 -43.03
CA TYR A 218 12.86 37.11 -44.39
C TYR A 218 13.49 38.50 -44.40
N TRP A 219 14.16 38.82 -45.51
CA TRP A 219 14.59 40.16 -45.84
C TRP A 219 14.35 40.40 -47.34
N LEU A 220 13.80 41.56 -47.67
CA LEU A 220 13.61 42.09 -49.00
C LEU A 220 14.38 43.41 -49.11
N GLY A 221 15.03 43.63 -50.25
CA GLY A 221 15.64 44.91 -50.58
C GLY A 221 15.60 45.17 -52.08
N VAL A 222 15.21 46.38 -52.46
CA VAL A 222 15.11 46.80 -53.86
C VAL A 222 16.44 47.40 -54.33
N GLY A 223 16.80 47.10 -55.58
CA GLY A 223 17.95 47.66 -56.26
C GLY A 223 19.29 47.08 -55.81
N GLN A 224 20.36 47.56 -56.46
CA GLN A 224 21.72 47.13 -56.15
C GLN A 224 22.18 47.72 -54.80
N GLU A 225 21.68 48.90 -54.45
CA GLU A 225 21.93 49.62 -53.21
C GLU A 225 21.46 48.81 -52.00
N GLY A 226 20.24 48.25 -52.05
CA GLY A 226 19.71 47.38 -51.00
C GLY A 226 20.55 46.13 -50.81
N HIS A 227 20.95 45.47 -51.91
CA HIS A 227 21.82 44.30 -51.87
C HIS A 227 23.19 44.60 -51.23
N LEU A 228 23.85 45.69 -51.65
CA LEU A 228 25.13 46.10 -51.11
C LEU A 228 25.03 46.50 -49.63
N ALA A 229 23.93 47.17 -49.24
CA ALA A 229 23.67 47.50 -47.84
C ALA A 229 23.55 46.24 -46.97
N PHE A 230 22.87 45.19 -47.46
CA PHE A 230 22.78 43.91 -46.77
C PHE A 230 24.15 43.25 -46.58
N GLU A 231 24.97 43.19 -47.62
CA GLU A 231 26.31 42.57 -47.53
C GLU A 231 27.27 43.39 -46.65
N ALA A 232 27.19 44.72 -46.68
CA ALA A 232 27.95 45.58 -45.77
C ALA A 232 27.50 45.39 -44.31
N ASN A 233 26.20 45.31 -44.08
CA ASN A 233 25.64 45.05 -42.76
C ASN A 233 26.03 43.67 -42.23
N LYS A 234 26.05 42.64 -43.06
CA LYS A 234 26.52 41.30 -42.68
C LYS A 234 27.95 41.34 -42.13
N LYS A 235 28.86 42.09 -42.77
CA LYS A 235 30.24 42.27 -42.29
C LYS A 235 30.28 42.99 -40.94
N ALA A 236 29.53 44.08 -40.79
CA ALA A 236 29.45 44.82 -39.53
C ALA A 236 28.82 43.97 -38.40
N TYR A 237 27.81 43.16 -38.71
CA TYR A 237 27.15 42.25 -37.78
C TYR A 237 28.12 41.16 -37.29
N VAL A 238 28.87 40.54 -38.20
CA VAL A 238 29.93 39.57 -37.85
C VAL A 238 31.00 40.21 -36.96
N GLN A 239 31.42 41.44 -37.26
CA GLN A 239 32.38 42.17 -36.43
C GLN A 239 31.83 42.50 -35.04
N ALA A 240 30.57 42.92 -34.93
CA ALA A 240 29.92 43.24 -33.67
C ALA A 240 29.71 42.02 -32.76
N LEU A 241 29.54 40.82 -33.34
CA LEU A 241 29.36 39.58 -32.58
C LEU A 241 30.67 38.96 -32.06
N GLY A 242 31.84 39.37 -32.58
CA GLY A 242 33.13 38.84 -32.15
C GLY A 242 33.17 37.30 -32.18
N SER A 243 33.47 36.66 -31.05
CA SER A 243 33.54 35.19 -30.93
C SER A 243 32.20 34.46 -31.13
N LEU A 244 31.06 35.16 -31.05
CA LEU A 244 29.73 34.60 -31.32
C LEU A 244 29.39 34.54 -32.81
N ALA A 245 30.21 35.17 -33.67
CA ALA A 245 30.01 35.15 -35.12
C ALA A 245 30.05 33.74 -35.70
N ASN A 246 30.77 32.81 -35.08
CA ASN A 246 30.85 31.39 -35.48
C ASN A 246 29.52 30.63 -35.35
N VAL A 247 28.54 31.18 -34.61
CA VAL A 247 27.25 30.53 -34.34
C VAL A 247 26.15 31.03 -35.28
N THR A 248 26.13 32.32 -35.60
CA THR A 248 25.04 32.90 -36.41
C THR A 248 25.49 33.50 -37.72
N GLY A 249 26.68 34.13 -37.80
CA GLY A 249 27.40 34.61 -39.01
C GLY A 249 26.64 35.50 -40.02
N HIS A 250 25.34 35.68 -39.82
CA HIS A 250 24.37 36.16 -40.77
C HIS A 250 23.25 36.87 -40.00
N PRO A 251 23.02 38.17 -40.23
CA PRO A 251 22.09 38.98 -39.43
C PRO A 251 20.66 38.45 -39.48
N LEU A 252 20.25 37.89 -40.61
CA LEU A 252 18.92 37.27 -40.76
C LEU A 252 18.77 35.98 -39.94
N ILE A 253 19.85 35.23 -39.72
CA ILE A 253 19.84 34.06 -38.82
C ILE A 253 19.67 34.52 -37.38
N GLY A 254 20.39 35.57 -36.99
CA GLY A 254 20.20 36.24 -35.69
C GLY A 254 18.74 36.64 -35.47
N LEU A 255 18.12 37.28 -36.48
CA LEU A 255 16.71 37.64 -36.43
C LEU A 255 15.83 36.40 -36.26
N ALA A 256 16.02 35.34 -37.04
CA ALA A 256 15.21 34.12 -36.94
C ALA A 256 15.33 33.45 -35.54
N LEU A 257 16.50 33.54 -34.91
CA LEU A 257 16.79 33.10 -33.55
C LEU A 257 16.28 34.04 -32.45
N ASN A 258 15.55 35.10 -32.81
CA ASN A 258 15.07 36.14 -31.89
C ASN A 258 16.21 36.88 -31.16
N GLN A 259 17.38 36.98 -31.79
CA GLN A 259 18.50 37.78 -31.31
C GLN A 259 18.42 39.20 -31.86
N VAL A 260 19.13 40.14 -31.23
CA VAL A 260 19.27 41.50 -31.76
C VAL A 260 19.92 41.42 -33.14
N ALA A 261 19.16 41.80 -34.17
CA ALA A 261 19.61 41.85 -35.55
C ALA A 261 19.38 43.27 -36.06
N PHE A 262 20.45 43.91 -36.52
CA PHE A 262 20.37 45.17 -37.23
C PHE A 262 20.31 44.84 -38.71
N LEU A 263 19.15 44.99 -39.35
CA LEU A 263 19.02 44.81 -40.79
C LEU A 263 18.93 46.18 -41.47
N PRO A 264 19.62 46.37 -42.61
CA PRO A 264 19.58 47.64 -43.29
C PRO A 264 18.19 47.84 -43.89
N THR A 265 17.62 49.01 -43.59
CA THR A 265 16.59 49.59 -44.44
C THR A 265 17.33 50.41 -45.50
N GLY A 266 17.06 50.16 -46.79
CA GLY A 266 17.68 50.95 -47.85
C GLY A 266 17.41 52.45 -47.67
N ASN A 267 18.20 53.32 -48.30
CA ASN A 267 17.95 54.78 -48.31
C ASN A 267 17.67 55.32 -49.72
N ALA A 268 17.66 54.44 -50.73
CA ALA A 268 17.45 54.76 -52.13
C ALA A 268 16.86 53.53 -52.83
N GLY A 269 15.96 53.75 -53.78
CA GLY A 269 15.28 52.70 -54.54
C GLY A 269 13.80 53.01 -54.76
N SER A 270 13.20 52.31 -55.72
CA SER A 270 11.76 52.28 -55.92
C SER A 270 11.09 51.40 -54.86
N ASN A 271 9.86 51.73 -54.49
CA ASN A 271 9.08 50.90 -53.57
C ASN A 271 8.69 49.58 -54.24
N VAL A 272 8.59 48.52 -53.42
CA VAL A 272 7.92 47.28 -53.79
C VAL A 272 6.83 46.99 -52.76
N GLU A 273 5.66 46.62 -53.23
CA GLU A 273 4.63 46.04 -52.39
C GLU A 273 4.82 44.53 -52.31
N TYR A 274 4.78 43.97 -51.10
CA TYR A 274 4.96 42.54 -50.90
C TYR A 274 3.84 41.95 -50.06
N TYR A 275 3.40 40.75 -50.43
CA TYR A 275 2.26 40.06 -49.83
C TYR A 275 2.57 38.58 -49.58
N PHE A 276 2.35 38.13 -48.36
CA PHE A 276 2.51 36.72 -47.99
C PHE A 276 1.17 35.99 -48.05
N MET A 277 1.07 35.00 -48.92
CA MET A 277 -0.12 34.23 -49.21
C MET A 277 0.07 32.76 -48.82
N ALA A 278 -0.96 32.16 -48.21
CA ALA A 278 -0.87 30.80 -47.66
C ALA A 278 -0.95 29.69 -48.72
N ASP A 279 -1.58 29.97 -49.87
CA ASP A 279 -1.90 28.94 -50.87
C ASP A 279 -1.76 29.45 -52.31
N ARG A 280 -1.73 28.48 -53.24
CA ARG A 280 -1.53 28.73 -54.67
C ARG A 280 -2.71 29.45 -55.32
N ALA A 281 -3.92 29.28 -54.79
CA ALA A 281 -5.11 29.90 -55.36
C ALA A 281 -5.06 31.42 -55.18
N ASN A 282 -4.72 31.88 -53.97
CA ASN A 282 -4.50 33.30 -53.69
C ASN A 282 -3.34 33.88 -54.51
N ALA A 283 -2.24 33.14 -54.64
CA ALA A 283 -1.12 33.55 -55.50
C ALA A 283 -1.51 33.69 -56.98
N THR A 284 -2.45 32.85 -57.46
CA THR A 284 -2.96 32.92 -58.83
C THR A 284 -3.89 34.12 -59.01
N ILE A 285 -4.72 34.44 -58.01
CA ILE A 285 -5.58 35.63 -58.03
C ILE A 285 -4.71 36.90 -58.01
N PHE A 286 -3.66 36.93 -57.19
CA PHE A 286 -2.67 38.02 -57.15
C PHE A 286 -2.09 38.29 -58.54
N MET A 287 -1.55 37.26 -59.21
CA MET A 287 -0.94 37.41 -60.54
C MET A 287 -1.91 37.85 -61.64
N ASN A 288 -3.19 37.48 -61.53
CA ASN A 288 -4.15 37.66 -62.63
C ASN A 288 -5.12 38.83 -62.42
N SER A 289 -5.21 39.37 -61.20
CA SER A 289 -6.29 40.27 -60.80
C SER A 289 -5.90 41.16 -59.61
N PHE A 290 -4.64 41.57 -59.52
CA PHE A 290 -4.14 42.45 -58.46
C PHE A 290 -5.05 43.68 -58.26
N ASP A 291 -5.32 44.45 -59.32
CA ASP A 291 -6.16 45.66 -59.30
C ASP A 291 -7.60 45.42 -58.83
N LYS A 292 -8.12 44.21 -59.05
CA LYS A 292 -9.48 43.82 -58.64
C LYS A 292 -9.53 43.31 -57.21
N GLY A 293 -8.37 43.06 -56.60
CA GLY A 293 -8.24 42.44 -55.29
C GLY A 293 -8.80 41.02 -55.23
N GLY A 294 -9.18 40.59 -54.01
CA GLY A 294 -9.84 39.29 -53.78
C GLY A 294 -8.90 38.14 -53.42
N PHE A 295 -7.58 38.33 -53.47
CA PHE A 295 -6.63 37.41 -52.86
C PHE A 295 -6.50 37.70 -51.35
N ARG A 296 -6.22 36.65 -50.57
CA ARG A 296 -5.98 36.73 -49.13
C ARG A 296 -4.49 36.61 -48.83
N TYR A 297 -4.03 37.48 -47.94
CA TYR A 297 -2.67 37.48 -47.40
C TYR A 297 -2.71 37.51 -45.87
N TYR A 298 -1.62 37.07 -45.24
CA TYR A 298 -1.47 37.09 -43.78
C TYR A 298 -0.38 38.04 -43.29
N ASP A 299 0.41 38.59 -44.20
CA ASP A 299 1.39 39.64 -43.94
C ASP A 299 1.60 40.45 -45.22
N HIS A 300 1.94 41.73 -45.08
CA HIS A 300 2.22 42.61 -46.22
C HIS A 300 3.08 43.80 -45.80
N GLY A 301 3.63 44.50 -46.80
CA GLY A 301 4.26 45.80 -46.60
C GLY A 301 4.54 46.49 -47.92
N ASN A 302 4.92 47.76 -47.83
CA ASN A 302 5.30 48.60 -48.97
C ASN A 302 6.55 49.40 -48.57
N GLY A 303 7.59 49.32 -49.38
CA GLY A 303 8.78 50.15 -49.23
C GLY A 303 9.98 49.64 -50.02
N ILE A 304 11.11 50.30 -49.86
CA ILE A 304 12.40 49.97 -50.50
C ILE A 304 13.11 48.76 -49.86
N SER A 305 12.67 48.34 -48.68
CA SER A 305 13.15 47.16 -47.96
C SER A 305 12.15 46.71 -46.91
N GLY A 306 12.13 45.41 -46.60
CA GLY A 306 11.28 44.85 -45.55
C GLY A 306 11.96 43.65 -44.90
N TYR A 307 11.72 43.43 -43.62
CA TYR A 307 12.19 42.22 -42.94
C TYR A 307 11.26 41.83 -41.82
N GLY A 308 11.27 40.54 -41.48
CA GLY A 308 10.43 40.03 -40.42
C GLY A 308 10.84 38.65 -39.97
N ARG A 309 10.52 38.34 -38.70
CA ARG A 309 10.57 37.00 -38.14
C ARG A 309 9.15 36.44 -38.08
N LYS A 310 9.00 35.15 -38.39
CA LYS A 310 7.74 34.43 -38.31
C LYS A 310 7.91 33.13 -37.55
N GLU A 311 6.94 32.85 -36.69
CA GLU A 311 6.79 31.58 -35.97
C GLU A 311 5.69 30.70 -36.58
N ALA A 312 4.97 31.22 -37.58
CA ALA A 312 3.99 30.48 -38.35
C ALA A 312 3.96 31.01 -39.80
N PRO A 313 3.75 30.14 -40.80
CA PRO A 313 3.66 28.68 -40.69
C PRO A 313 5.02 28.03 -40.36
N THR A 314 4.99 26.84 -39.75
CA THR A 314 6.20 26.07 -39.34
C THR A 314 6.49 24.86 -40.25
N GLN A 315 5.78 24.71 -41.37
CA GLN A 315 6.07 23.74 -42.42
C GLN A 315 5.15 24.01 -43.62
N GLY A 316 5.40 23.34 -44.74
CA GLY A 316 4.58 23.46 -45.94
C GLY A 316 5.04 24.58 -46.87
N THR A 317 4.14 25.03 -47.74
CA THR A 317 4.46 25.98 -48.80
C THR A 317 3.66 27.26 -48.62
N PHE A 318 4.30 28.40 -48.83
CA PHE A 318 3.61 29.69 -48.96
C PHE A 318 4.14 30.44 -50.19
N TYR A 319 3.49 31.54 -50.52
CA TYR A 319 3.78 32.33 -51.71
C TYR A 319 4.02 33.78 -51.31
N LEU A 320 5.09 34.38 -51.84
CA LEU A 320 5.40 35.80 -51.70
C LEU A 320 5.08 36.48 -53.02
N GLY A 321 4.03 37.31 -53.04
CA GLY A 321 3.72 38.21 -54.13
C GLY A 321 4.53 39.48 -54.02
N LEU A 322 5.01 39.99 -55.14
CA LEU A 322 5.69 41.28 -55.28
C LEU A 322 4.95 42.09 -56.34
N HIS A 323 4.65 43.35 -56.06
CA HIS A 323 4.04 44.27 -57.01
C HIS A 323 4.86 45.55 -57.12
N ASN A 324 5.06 46.00 -58.35
CA ASN A 324 5.79 47.22 -58.68
C ASN A 324 4.81 48.29 -59.16
N ASP A 325 4.61 49.29 -58.31
CA ASP A 325 3.76 50.46 -58.56
C ASP A 325 4.46 51.54 -59.42
N ASN A 326 5.70 51.28 -59.88
CA ASN A 326 6.43 52.25 -60.68
C ASN A 326 5.93 52.21 -62.13
N PHE A 327 5.51 53.38 -62.60
CA PHE A 327 4.99 53.51 -63.96
C PHE A 327 6.04 53.26 -65.04
N HIS A 328 7.33 53.57 -64.79
CA HIS A 328 8.36 53.60 -65.84
C HIS A 328 9.56 52.66 -65.66
N ASN A 329 9.88 52.25 -64.42
CA ASN A 329 11.11 51.51 -64.15
C ASN A 329 10.82 50.12 -63.60
N ASP A 330 11.37 49.11 -64.27
CA ASP A 330 11.45 47.76 -63.71
C ASP A 330 12.33 47.80 -62.45
N ILE A 331 11.97 47.01 -61.45
CA ILE A 331 12.72 46.91 -60.19
C ILE A 331 13.31 45.53 -60.01
N ASN A 332 14.46 45.45 -59.34
CA ASN A 332 15.06 44.19 -58.93
C ASN A 332 14.93 44.05 -57.41
N VAL A 333 14.24 43.02 -56.96
CA VAL A 333 13.96 42.77 -55.54
C VAL A 333 14.78 41.57 -55.09
N THR A 334 15.76 41.80 -54.21
CA THR A 334 16.49 40.72 -53.57
C THR A 334 15.66 40.17 -52.43
N VAL A 335 15.33 38.89 -52.47
CA VAL A 335 14.57 38.19 -51.43
C VAL A 335 15.44 37.11 -50.80
N LYS A 336 15.60 37.17 -49.48
CA LYS A 336 16.31 36.20 -48.66
C LYS A 336 15.39 35.61 -47.62
N VAL A 337 15.44 34.29 -47.41
CA VAL A 337 14.71 33.59 -46.37
C VAL A 337 15.64 32.61 -45.66
N VAL A 338 15.66 32.66 -44.34
CA VAL A 338 16.38 31.70 -43.50
C VAL A 338 15.41 30.97 -42.59
N THR A 339 15.76 29.76 -42.21
CA THR A 339 14.96 28.89 -41.33
C THR A 339 15.79 28.47 -40.13
N VAL A 340 15.12 28.28 -39.00
CA VAL A 340 15.70 27.74 -37.77
C VAL A 340 15.00 26.45 -37.42
N VAL A 341 15.72 25.34 -37.52
CA VAL A 341 15.22 24.00 -37.24
C VAL A 341 15.83 23.50 -35.95
N LEU A 342 14.98 23.10 -35.01
CA LEU A 342 15.36 22.44 -33.78
C LEU A 342 15.47 20.93 -34.02
N ARG A 343 16.67 20.39 -33.82
CA ARG A 343 16.96 18.95 -33.93
C ARG A 343 17.16 18.36 -32.54
N ARG A 344 16.29 17.43 -32.15
CA ARG A 344 16.37 16.71 -30.87
C ARG A 344 16.88 15.30 -31.13
N LYS A 345 17.96 14.89 -30.45
CA LYS A 345 18.48 13.52 -30.49
C LYS A 345 18.24 12.82 -29.17
N TYR A 346 17.81 11.58 -29.27
CA TYR A 346 17.50 10.72 -28.15
C TYR A 346 18.36 9.47 -28.17
N GLU A 347 18.66 8.94 -27.01
CA GLU A 347 19.33 7.66 -26.86
C GLU A 347 18.51 6.73 -25.99
N LEU A 348 18.66 5.43 -26.26
CA LEU A 348 18.13 4.38 -25.42
C LEU A 348 19.16 4.06 -24.33
N LYS A 349 18.87 4.46 -23.09
CA LYS A 349 19.72 4.13 -21.94
C LYS A 349 19.15 2.96 -21.18
N GLN A 350 20.03 2.06 -20.77
CA GLN A 350 19.69 0.91 -19.95
C GLN A 350 19.73 1.32 -18.48
N TYR A 351 18.68 0.96 -17.76
CA TYR A 351 18.50 1.20 -16.34
C TYR A 351 18.39 -0.13 -15.59
N LYS A 352 18.80 -0.08 -14.32
CA LYS A 352 18.78 -1.21 -13.40
C LYS A 352 17.81 -0.90 -12.26
N GLN A 353 16.76 -1.69 -12.12
CA GLN A 353 15.79 -1.54 -11.04
C GLN A 353 15.95 -2.68 -10.02
N PRO A 354 16.23 -2.38 -8.75
CA PRO A 354 16.22 -3.39 -7.69
C PRO A 354 14.78 -3.73 -7.29
N THR A 355 14.49 -5.02 -7.14
CA THR A 355 13.28 -5.53 -6.50
C THR A 355 13.70 -6.34 -5.28
N VAL A 356 13.21 -5.95 -4.10
CA VAL A 356 13.54 -6.59 -2.83
C VAL A 356 12.41 -7.51 -2.43
N THR A 357 12.70 -8.79 -2.19
CA THR A 357 11.70 -9.79 -1.81
C THR A 357 12.09 -10.45 -0.48
N PRO A 358 11.20 -10.44 0.53
CA PRO A 358 11.45 -11.11 1.80
C PRO A 358 11.41 -12.64 1.63
N ARG A 359 12.30 -13.34 2.33
CA ARG A 359 12.31 -14.80 2.44
C ARG A 359 11.97 -15.21 3.86
N TYR A 360 11.04 -16.15 3.97
CA TYR A 360 10.59 -16.69 5.24
C TYR A 360 10.96 -18.17 5.32
N GLU A 361 11.37 -18.61 6.49
CA GLU A 361 11.60 -20.02 6.78
C GLU A 361 10.68 -20.50 7.90
N SER A 362 10.24 -21.75 7.77
CA SER A 362 9.40 -22.39 8.78
C SER A 362 10.25 -22.85 9.95
N LYS A 363 9.95 -22.33 11.15
CA LYS A 363 10.60 -22.70 12.39
C LYS A 363 9.58 -23.27 13.36
N ILE A 364 9.92 -24.40 13.97
CA ILE A 364 9.10 -25.03 15.00
C ILE A 364 9.42 -24.34 16.33
N VAL A 365 8.42 -23.74 16.95
CA VAL A 365 8.55 -23.05 18.24
C VAL A 365 7.67 -23.77 19.26
N LYS A 366 8.23 -24.03 20.45
CA LYS A 366 7.46 -24.51 21.60
C LYS A 366 6.84 -23.32 22.31
N GLN A 367 5.53 -23.35 22.50
CA GLN A 367 4.80 -22.34 23.25
C GLN A 367 4.18 -22.96 24.50
N PRO A 368 4.30 -22.31 25.67
CA PRO A 368 3.65 -22.79 26.88
C PRO A 368 2.14 -22.53 26.79
N LEU A 369 1.36 -23.55 27.13
CA LEU A 369 -0.08 -23.49 27.35
C LEU A 369 -0.33 -23.75 28.84
N VAL A 370 -0.70 -22.69 29.54
CA VAL A 370 -0.97 -22.72 30.98
C VAL A 370 -2.46 -22.99 31.20
N THR A 371 -2.79 -24.06 31.92
CA THR A 371 -4.15 -24.42 32.31
C THR A 371 -4.28 -24.37 33.83
N ILE A 372 -5.35 -23.72 34.31
CA ILE A 372 -5.65 -23.62 35.74
C ILE A 372 -6.79 -24.60 36.06
N LYS A 373 -6.61 -25.46 37.06
CA LYS A 373 -7.62 -26.43 37.53
C LYS A 373 -7.87 -26.25 39.03
N LYS A 374 -9.12 -26.40 39.48
CA LYS A 374 -9.47 -26.37 40.90
C LYS A 374 -9.51 -27.79 41.47
N VAL A 375 -8.84 -28.02 42.59
CA VAL A 375 -8.83 -29.31 43.30
C VAL A 375 -9.27 -29.12 44.76
N PRO A 376 -10.07 -30.05 45.31
CA PRO A 376 -10.46 -30.01 46.71
C PRO A 376 -9.31 -30.50 47.60
N VAL A 377 -9.09 -29.85 48.74
CA VAL A 377 -8.07 -30.22 49.74
C VAL A 377 -8.66 -30.19 51.15
N ILE A 378 -8.19 -31.08 52.02
CA ILE A 378 -8.54 -31.09 53.45
C ILE A 378 -7.73 -29.99 54.13
N THR A 379 -8.40 -29.19 54.96
CA THR A 379 -7.82 -27.97 55.55
C THR A 379 -7.20 -28.21 56.91
#